data_AF-A0AAD7AK68-F1
#
_entry.id   AF-A0AAD7AK68-F1
#
_cell.length_a   1.000
_cell.length_b   1.000
_cell.length_c   1.000
_cell.angle_alpha   90.00
_cell.angle_beta   90.00
_cell.angle_gamma   90.00
#
_symmetry.space_group_name_H-M   'P 1'
#
loop_
_entity.id
_entity.type
_entity.pdbx_description
1 polymer ?
#
loop_
_entity_poly.entity_id
_entity_poly.type
_entity_poly.pdbx_seq_one_letter_code
_entity_poly.pdbx_strand_id
1 'polypeptide(L)' 'SNEDQPSKRSRNASESVPLASMRRFAVQSSRFADAYFHGLDGADAAWANKKYRGHRALPP' A
#
# COMPACT_ATOMS: atom_id res chain seq x y z
N SER A 1 31.45 -4.25 -16.04
CA SER A 1 30.99 -2.87 -15.85
C SER A 1 30.24 -2.76 -14.54
N ASN A 2 30.49 -1.70 -13.75
CA ASN A 2 29.89 -1.51 -12.42
C ASN A 2 28.35 -1.28 -12.46
N GLU A 3 27.83 -1.01 -13.66
CA GLU A 3 26.41 -0.73 -13.97
C GLU A 3 25.46 -1.92 -13.86
N ASP A 4 25.98 -3.16 -13.88
CA ASP A 4 25.13 -4.35 -13.74
C ASP A 4 24.77 -4.66 -12.27
N GLN A 5 25.53 -4.12 -11.32
CA GLN A 5 25.32 -4.32 -9.89
C GLN A 5 23.99 -3.71 -9.39
N PRO A 6 23.64 -2.44 -9.71
CA PRO A 6 22.37 -1.85 -9.30
C PRO A 6 21.14 -2.53 -9.94
N SER A 7 21.24 -2.91 -11.21
CA SER A 7 20.13 -3.55 -11.94
C SER A 7 19.85 -4.98 -11.46
N LYS A 8 20.89 -5.74 -11.06
CA LYS A 8 20.75 -7.05 -10.40
C LYS A 8 20.20 -6.91 -8.97
N ARG A 9 20.68 -5.92 -8.21
CA ARG A 9 20.21 -5.67 -6.83
C ARG A 9 18.72 -5.33 -6.78
N SER A 10 18.23 -4.54 -7.74
CA SER A 10 16.80 -4.21 -7.88
C SER A 10 15.94 -5.45 -8.12
N ARG A 11 16.33 -6.32 -9.06
CA ARG A 11 15.59 -7.56 -9.35
C ARG A 11 15.51 -8.49 -8.15
N ASN A 12 16.64 -8.71 -7.47
CA ASN A 12 16.70 -9.59 -6.29
C ASN A 12 15.83 -9.06 -5.14
N ALA A 13 15.76 -7.74 -4.96
CA ALA A 13 14.88 -7.14 -3.97
C ALA A 13 13.40 -7.42 -4.30
N SER A 14 12.98 -7.32 -5.55
CA SER A 14 11.61 -7.63 -5.98
C SER A 14 11.24 -9.10 -5.79
N GLU A 15 12.15 -10.03 -6.08
CA GLU A 15 11.91 -11.47 -5.87
C GLU A 15 11.89 -11.86 -4.38
N SER A 16 12.60 -11.12 -3.52
CA SER A 16 12.61 -11.37 -2.08
C SER A 16 11.34 -10.93 -1.35
N VAL A 17 10.49 -10.10 -1.97
CA VAL A 17 9.26 -9.61 -1.33
C VAL A 17 8.20 -10.73 -1.35
N PRO A 18 7.70 -11.18 -0.19
CA PRO A 18 6.65 -12.18 -0.17
C PRO A 18 5.37 -11.67 -0.85
N LEU A 19 4.69 -12.54 -1.60
CA LEU A 19 3.41 -12.20 -2.24
C LEU A 19 2.36 -11.68 -1.25
N ALA A 20 2.37 -12.19 -0.02
CA ALA A 20 1.50 -11.70 1.05
C ALA A 20 1.76 -10.23 1.38
N SER A 21 3.02 -9.79 1.36
CA SER A 21 3.39 -8.39 1.62
C SER A 21 2.90 -7.47 0.50
N MET A 22 3.06 -7.88 -0.77
CA MET A 22 2.53 -7.13 -1.93
C MET A 22 1.01 -6.98 -1.85
N ARG A 23 0.29 -8.08 -1.56
CA ARG A 23 -1.17 -8.07 -1.40
C ARG A 23 -1.62 -7.16 -0.26
N ARG A 24 -0.95 -7.24 0.90
CA ARG A 24 -1.24 -6.38 2.06
C ARG A 24 -1.01 -4.91 1.74
N PHE A 25 0.09 -4.59 1.06
CA PHE A 25 0.38 -3.22 0.63
C PHE A 25 -0.70 -2.71 -0.32
N ALA A 26 -1.03 -3.45 -1.38
CA ALA A 26 -2.05 -3.05 -2.36
C ALA A 26 -3.42 -2.80 -1.70
N VAL A 27 -3.84 -3.67 -0.78
CA VAL A 27 -5.10 -3.49 -0.04
C VAL A 27 -5.03 -2.27 0.88
N GLN A 28 -3.90 -2.01 1.55
CA GLN A 28 -3.78 -0.83 2.39
C GLN A 28 -3.84 0.46 1.56
N SER A 29 -3.14 0.48 0.42
CA SER A 29 -3.15 1.61 -0.51
C SER A 29 -4.53 1.88 -1.08
N SER A 30 -5.31 0.85 -1.45
CA SER A 30 -6.65 1.04 -1.98
C SER A 30 -7.60 1.68 -0.96
N ARG A 31 -7.44 1.35 0.34
CA ARG A 31 -8.27 1.94 1.40
C ARG A 31 -7.93 3.40 1.67
N PHE A 32 -6.65 3.78 1.58
CA PHE A 32 -6.25 5.19 1.61
C PHE A 32 -6.77 5.95 0.39
N ALA A 33 -6.70 5.35 -0.80
CA ALA A 33 -7.25 5.96 -2.01
C ALA A 33 -8.76 6.22 -1.87
N ASP A 34 -9.53 5.24 -1.37
CA ASP A 34 -10.96 5.39 -1.06
C ASP A 34 -11.22 6.56 -0.09
N ALA A 35 -10.48 6.62 1.01
CA ALA A 35 -10.58 7.73 1.97
C ALA A 35 -10.30 9.11 1.33
N TYR A 36 -9.30 9.19 0.45
CA TYR A 36 -9.01 10.42 -0.28
C TYR A 36 -10.10 10.76 -1.30
N PHE A 37 -10.72 9.78 -1.97
CA PHE A 37 -11.88 10.02 -2.84
C PHE A 37 -13.08 10.59 -2.07
N HIS A 38 -13.22 10.21 -0.80
CA HIS A 38 -14.23 10.76 0.10
C HIS A 38 -13.82 12.12 0.72
N GLY A 39 -12.69 12.70 0.32
CA GLY A 39 -12.25 14.03 0.74
C GLY A 39 -11.59 14.06 2.13
N LEU A 40 -11.26 12.90 2.71
CA LEU A 40 -10.54 12.84 3.98
C LEU A 40 -9.08 13.25 3.80
N ASP A 41 -8.53 13.93 4.79
CA ASP A 41 -7.10 14.25 4.82
C ASP A 41 -6.26 13.07 5.32
N GLY A 42 -4.93 13.23 5.38
CA GLY A 42 -4.04 12.14 5.79
C GLY A 42 -4.29 11.61 7.21
N ALA A 43 -4.67 12.47 8.15
CA ALA A 43 -4.92 12.07 9.54
C ALA A 43 -6.28 11.36 9.65
N ASP A 44 -7.30 11.92 9.01
CA ASP A 44 -8.66 11.36 8.99
C ASP A 44 -8.71 10.05 8.21
N ALA A 45 -8.01 9.95 7.08
CA ALA A 45 -7.89 8.71 6.32
C ALA A 45 -7.22 7.60 7.15
N ALA A 46 -6.18 7.92 7.91
CA ALA A 46 -5.52 6.96 8.79
C ALA A 46 -6.45 6.51 9.93
N TRP A 47 -7.19 7.43 10.54
CA TRP A 47 -8.18 7.13 11.56
C TRP A 47 -9.31 6.26 11.00
N ALA A 48 -9.87 6.63 9.84
CA ALA A 48 -10.97 5.91 9.20
C ALA A 48 -10.55 4.49 8.81
N ASN A 49 -9.32 4.32 8.29
CA ASN A 49 -8.75 2.99 8.00
C ASN A 49 -8.59 2.12 9.25
N LYS A 50 -8.27 2.72 10.40
CA LYS A 50 -8.18 2.02 11.68
C LYS A 50 -9.57 1.67 12.23
N LYS A 51 -10.53 2.60 12.12
CA LYS A 51 -11.91 2.45 12.61
C LYS A 51 -12.68 1.40 11.81
N TYR A 52 -12.56 1.44 10.49
CA TYR A 52 -13.30 0.57 9.57
C TYR A 52 -12.47 -0.61 9.07
N ARG A 53 -11.56 -1.15 9.90
CA ARG A 53 -10.60 -2.20 9.48
C ARG A 53 -11.27 -3.42 8.80
N GLY A 54 -12.51 -3.76 9.18
CA GLY A 54 -13.31 -4.84 8.59
C GLY A 54 -14.09 -4.45 7.32
N HIS A 55 -14.36 -3.17 7.10
CA HIS A 55 -14.97 -2.68 5.87
C HIS A 55 -13.87 -2.32 4.85
N ARG A 56 -14.12 -2.62 3.58
CA ARG A 56 -13.19 -2.32 2.48
C ARG A 56 -13.43 -0.96 1.83
N ALA A 57 -14.53 -0.31 2.19
CA ALA A 57 -14.90 1.02 1.74
C ALA A 57 -15.49 1.79 2.93
N LEU A 58 -15.39 3.12 2.89
CA LEU A 58 -16.08 3.97 3.85
C LEU A 58 -17.59 3.88 3.64
N PRO A 59 -18.38 3.78 4.71
CA PRO A 59 -19.83 3.91 4.60
C PRO A 59 -20.17 5.34 4.12
N PRO A 60 -21.28 5.49 3.35
CA PRO A 60 -21.75 6.79 2.90
C PRO A 60 -22.16 7.71 4.04
#